data_AF-A0A7W9U304-F1
#
_entry.id   AF-A0A7W9U304-F1
#
_cell.length_a   1.000
_cell.length_b   1.000
_cell.length_c   1.000
_cell.angle_alpha   90.00
_cell.angle_beta   90.00
_cell.angle_gamma   90.00
#
_symmetry.space_group_name_H-M   'P 1'
#
loop_
_entity.id
_entity.type
_entity.pdbx_description
1 polymer ?
#
loop_
_entity_poly.entity_id
_entity_poly.type
_entity_poly.pdbx_seq_one_letter_code
_entity_poly.pdbx_strand_id
1 'polypeptide(L)'
;MLSYTGGIVLFAALLHASWNAMLHGNRDRFLSMTWMSIAIAASASFVILINPLPARAAWPYIAASGLVHIFYNVSLVRSYRRNDLALAYPIARGSSPLLVTLGAALFAHEAIGPLHALGIVMISGGIMAIAMLGRHVSRSGALAALTTGATIALYTVIDGMGVRASNGQSIAYTAWMFLFYWLMPVLFIAVRGFAPLWKPVRTEPLSIVSSLIGGLVSIAAYGIVIWALQSGAMGAVSALRETSVVFAVLIGRMVLQEAVSGARWLACVVVAAGAVCLGL
;
A
#
# COMPACT_ATOMS: atom_id res chain seq x y z
N MET A 1 -12.18 17.69 -14.70
CA MET A 1 -12.76 16.33 -14.83
C MET A 1 -11.63 15.36 -14.54
N LEU A 2 -11.77 14.43 -13.59
CA LEU A 2 -10.72 13.45 -13.30
C LEU A 2 -10.42 12.62 -14.55
N SER A 3 -9.14 12.44 -14.88
CA SER A 3 -8.73 11.51 -15.92
C SER A 3 -9.22 10.09 -15.62
N TYR A 4 -9.44 9.27 -16.66
CA TYR A 4 -9.86 7.87 -16.51
C TYR A 4 -8.92 7.08 -15.56
N THR A 5 -7.62 7.27 -15.72
CA THR A 5 -6.60 6.71 -14.83
C THR A 5 -6.77 7.19 -13.39
N GLY A 6 -7.00 8.49 -13.17
CA GLY A 6 -7.24 9.05 -11.84
C GLY A 6 -8.46 8.43 -11.15
N GLY A 7 -9.57 8.26 -11.87
CA GLY A 7 -10.77 7.60 -11.35
C GLY A 7 -10.52 6.14 -10.95
N ILE A 8 -9.76 5.40 -11.75
CA ILE A 8 -9.38 4.01 -11.45
C ILE A 8 -8.44 3.93 -10.23
N VAL A 9 -7.49 4.87 -10.09
CA VAL A 9 -6.61 4.91 -8.91
C VAL A 9 -7.39 5.29 -7.64
N LEU A 10 -8.42 6.14 -7.73
CA LEU A 10 -9.31 6.41 -6.60
C LEU A 10 -10.13 5.17 -6.21
N PHE A 11 -10.59 4.38 -7.18
CA PHE A 11 -11.20 3.08 -6.88
C PHE A 11 -10.20 2.14 -6.20
N ALA A 12 -8.94 2.10 -6.65
CA ALA A 12 -7.89 1.36 -5.97
C ALA A 12 -7.66 1.88 -4.54
N ALA A 13 -7.74 3.19 -4.30
CA ALA A 13 -7.63 3.77 -2.96
C ALA A 13 -8.79 3.35 -2.05
N LEU A 14 -10.01 3.22 -2.58
CA LEU A 14 -11.16 2.66 -1.85
C LEU A 14 -10.92 1.18 -1.49
N LEU A 15 -10.52 0.34 -2.46
CA LEU A 15 -10.15 -1.05 -2.20
C LEU A 15 -9.02 -1.13 -1.15
N HIS A 16 -8.09 -0.18 -1.21
CA HIS A 16 -6.98 -0.08 -0.28
C HIS A 16 -7.44 0.18 1.16
N ALA A 17 -8.43 1.06 1.34
CA ALA A 17 -9.05 1.29 2.64
C ALA A 17 -9.77 0.04 3.16
N SER A 18 -10.50 -0.66 2.28
CA SER A 18 -11.25 -1.87 2.63
C SER A 18 -10.36 -3.00 3.14
N TRP A 19 -9.30 -3.39 2.42
CA TRP A 19 -8.43 -4.48 2.88
C TRP A 19 -7.67 -4.09 4.15
N ASN A 20 -7.27 -2.82 4.30
CA ASN A 20 -6.62 -2.36 5.52
C ASN A 20 -7.55 -2.48 6.73
N ALA A 21 -8.83 -2.15 6.59
CA ALA A 21 -9.82 -2.31 7.66
C ALA A 21 -9.95 -3.79 8.07
N MET A 22 -9.97 -4.72 7.10
CA MET A 22 -10.03 -6.16 7.36
C MET A 22 -8.79 -6.66 8.12
N LEU A 23 -7.59 -6.19 7.75
CA LEU A 23 -6.35 -6.53 8.46
C LEU A 23 -6.35 -6.01 9.90
N HIS A 24 -6.85 -4.79 10.12
CA HIS A 24 -6.89 -4.17 11.46
C HIS A 24 -7.93 -4.80 12.39
N GLY A 25 -9.02 -5.33 11.85
CA GLY A 25 -10.06 -6.01 12.63
C GLY A 25 -9.60 -7.32 13.29
N ASN A 26 -8.51 -7.93 12.80
CA ASN A 26 -8.04 -9.21 13.30
C ASN A 26 -7.04 -9.05 14.47
N ARG A 27 -7.15 -9.96 15.46
CA ARG A 27 -6.31 -9.94 16.68
C ARG A 27 -4.85 -10.28 16.38
N ASP A 28 -4.60 -11.32 15.58
CA ASP A 28 -3.24 -11.74 15.19
C ASP A 28 -2.88 -11.25 13.80
N ARG A 29 -2.35 -10.02 13.73
CA ARG A 29 -1.97 -9.37 12.47
C ARG A 29 -0.90 -10.14 11.69
N PHE A 30 -0.02 -10.90 12.37
CA PHE A 30 0.98 -11.69 11.63
C PHE A 30 0.30 -12.84 10.90
N LEU A 31 -0.59 -13.57 11.58
CA LEU A 31 -1.37 -14.65 10.99
C LEU A 31 -2.25 -14.14 9.84
N SER A 32 -2.96 -13.02 10.06
CA SER A 32 -3.81 -12.42 9.02
C SER A 32 -2.98 -11.99 7.80
N MET A 33 -1.84 -11.34 8.01
CA MET A 33 -0.95 -10.95 6.92
C MET A 33 -0.41 -12.17 6.15
N THR A 34 -0.13 -13.27 6.85
CA THR A 34 0.29 -14.53 6.23
C THR A 34 -0.82 -15.11 5.35
N TRP A 35 -2.06 -15.19 5.83
CA TRP A 35 -3.18 -15.71 5.03
C TRP A 35 -3.57 -14.79 3.87
N MET A 36 -3.51 -13.47 4.05
CA MET A 36 -3.60 -12.50 2.95
C MET A 36 -2.52 -12.78 1.90
N SER A 37 -1.28 -13.03 2.33
CA SER A 37 -0.15 -13.29 1.43
C SER A 37 -0.29 -14.62 0.68
N ILE A 38 -0.86 -15.66 1.32
CA ILE A 38 -1.20 -16.91 0.64
C ILE A 38 -2.23 -16.66 -0.48
N ALA A 39 -3.29 -15.89 -0.21
CA ALA A 39 -4.28 -15.55 -1.24
C ALA A 39 -3.65 -14.77 -2.40
N ILE A 40 -2.85 -13.74 -2.09
CA ILE A 40 -2.11 -12.93 -3.08
C ILE A 40 -1.21 -13.84 -3.94
N ALA A 41 -0.38 -14.66 -3.31
CA ALA A 41 0.59 -15.50 -4.00
C ALA A 41 -0.08 -16.61 -4.82
N ALA A 42 -1.16 -17.21 -4.33
CA ALA A 42 -1.94 -18.21 -5.06
C ALA A 42 -2.63 -17.60 -6.30
N SER A 43 -3.25 -16.44 -6.16
CA SER A 43 -3.82 -15.70 -7.30
C SER A 43 -2.73 -15.32 -8.30
N ALA A 44 -1.57 -14.84 -7.84
CA ALA A 44 -0.43 -14.53 -8.69
C ALA A 44 0.08 -15.77 -9.44
N SER A 45 0.21 -16.92 -8.78
CA SER A 45 0.58 -18.19 -9.42
C SER A 45 -0.40 -18.59 -10.52
N PHE A 46 -1.70 -18.43 -10.31
CA PHE A 46 -2.71 -18.69 -11.35
C PHE A 46 -2.56 -17.74 -12.55
N VAL A 47 -2.37 -16.44 -12.28
CA VAL A 47 -2.16 -15.43 -13.33
C VAL A 47 -0.89 -15.72 -14.16
N ILE A 48 0.19 -16.19 -13.53
CA ILE A 48 1.44 -16.57 -14.21
C ILE A 48 1.20 -17.72 -15.21
N LEU A 49 0.35 -18.70 -14.87
CA LEU A 49 0.09 -19.85 -15.75
C LEU A 49 -0.65 -19.48 -17.05
N ILE A 50 -1.38 -18.37 -17.06
CA ILE A 50 -2.22 -17.93 -18.18
C ILE A 50 -1.69 -16.68 -18.89
N ASN A 51 -0.53 -16.14 -18.48
CA ASN A 51 0.07 -14.94 -19.06
C ASN A 51 1.48 -15.21 -19.62
N PRO A 52 1.93 -14.44 -20.62
CA PRO A 52 3.30 -14.52 -21.10
C PRO A 52 4.31 -14.09 -20.03
N LEU A 53 5.56 -14.53 -20.21
CA LEU A 53 6.67 -14.10 -19.38
C LEU A 53 6.96 -12.61 -19.59
N PRO A 54 7.22 -11.84 -18.51
CA PRO A 54 7.67 -10.47 -18.60
C PRO A 54 8.94 -10.33 -19.43
N ALA A 55 9.10 -9.16 -20.07
CA ALA A 55 10.33 -8.79 -20.74
C ALA A 55 11.56 -8.99 -19.83
N ARG A 56 12.68 -9.42 -20.40
CA ARG A 56 13.93 -9.72 -19.65
C ARG A 56 14.40 -8.55 -18.78
N ALA A 57 14.19 -7.32 -19.25
CA ALA A 57 14.55 -6.09 -18.54
C ALA A 57 13.77 -5.87 -17.23
N ALA A 58 12.60 -6.49 -17.06
CA ALA A 58 11.76 -6.32 -15.88
C ALA A 58 12.19 -7.20 -14.68
N TRP A 59 12.94 -8.28 -14.93
CA TRP A 59 13.28 -9.28 -13.89
C TRP A 59 14.09 -8.74 -12.71
N PRO A 60 15.12 -7.88 -12.91
CA PRO A 60 15.82 -7.27 -11.79
C PRO A 60 14.87 -6.47 -10.87
N TYR A 61 13.91 -5.75 -11.46
CA TYR A 61 12.91 -4.99 -10.70
C TYR A 61 11.89 -5.89 -10.01
N ILE A 62 11.44 -6.97 -10.66
CA ILE A 62 10.57 -7.99 -10.05
C ILE A 62 11.22 -8.56 -8.79
N ALA A 63 12.50 -8.97 -8.89
CA ALA A 63 13.21 -9.55 -7.76
C ALA A 63 13.46 -8.52 -6.65
N ALA A 64 13.93 -7.32 -7.01
CA ALA A 64 14.18 -6.26 -6.05
C ALA A 64 12.89 -5.83 -5.33
N SER A 65 11.82 -5.55 -6.08
CA SER A 65 10.53 -5.13 -5.53
C SER A 65 9.91 -6.24 -4.68
N GLY A 66 9.89 -7.48 -5.18
CA GLY A 66 9.38 -8.63 -4.42
C GLY A 66 10.05 -8.77 -3.06
N LEU A 67 11.39 -8.67 -2.98
CA LEU A 67 12.13 -8.71 -1.72
C LEU A 67 11.85 -7.52 -0.81
N VAL A 68 11.78 -6.29 -1.36
CA VAL A 68 11.46 -5.09 -0.58
C VAL A 68 10.03 -5.15 -0.02
N HIS A 69 9.07 -5.69 -0.76
CA HIS A 69 7.70 -5.93 -0.28
C HIS A 69 7.68 -6.89 0.91
N ILE A 70 8.43 -7.99 0.87
CA ILE A 70 8.55 -8.91 2.00
C ILE A 70 9.19 -8.22 3.19
N PHE A 71 10.29 -7.48 2.99
CA PHE A 71 10.93 -6.71 4.05
C PHE A 71 9.97 -5.70 4.69
N TYR A 72 9.19 -4.99 3.88
CA TYR A 72 8.15 -4.08 4.32
C TYR A 72 7.09 -4.81 5.16
N ASN A 73 6.55 -5.93 4.68
CA ASN A 73 5.52 -6.70 5.38
C ASN A 73 5.99 -7.21 6.74
N VAL A 74 7.22 -7.73 6.82
CA VAL A 74 7.83 -8.16 8.10
C VAL A 74 8.00 -6.97 9.05
N SER A 75 8.52 -5.86 8.54
CA SER A 75 8.74 -4.64 9.33
C SER A 75 7.42 -4.08 9.86
N LEU A 76 6.38 -4.06 9.03
CA LEU A 76 5.04 -3.62 9.40
C LEU A 76 4.45 -4.48 10.51
N VAL A 77 4.49 -5.81 10.37
CA VAL A 77 4.00 -6.75 11.39
C VAL A 77 4.76 -6.58 12.71
N ARG A 78 6.09 -6.44 12.68
CA ARG A 78 6.91 -6.25 13.89
C ARG A 78 6.55 -4.96 14.60
N SER A 79 6.41 -3.87 13.85
CA SER A 79 6.12 -2.56 14.42
C SER A 79 4.69 -2.45 14.96
N TYR A 80 3.73 -3.22 14.42
CA TYR A 80 2.39 -3.33 15.01
C TYR A 80 2.40 -3.97 16.40
N ARG A 81 3.35 -4.86 16.70
CA ARG A 81 3.47 -5.46 18.05
C ARG A 81 4.01 -4.49 19.09
N ARG A 82 4.70 -3.43 18.67
CA ARG A 82 5.34 -2.46 19.57
C ARG A 82 4.44 -1.26 19.90
N ASN A 83 3.19 -1.21 19.41
CA ASN A 83 2.26 -0.08 19.52
C ASN A 83 2.75 1.29 18.98
N ASP A 84 4.03 1.44 18.62
CA ASP A 84 4.61 2.65 18.02
C ASP A 84 3.96 3.02 16.67
N LEU A 85 3.47 2.03 15.90
CA LEU A 85 2.94 2.24 14.57
C LEU A 85 1.54 2.87 14.51
N ALA A 86 0.72 2.79 15.56
CA ALA A 86 -0.61 3.41 15.52
C ALA A 86 -0.52 4.93 15.30
N LEU A 87 0.62 5.54 15.67
CA LEU A 87 0.96 6.93 15.45
C LEU A 87 1.90 7.15 14.27
N ALA A 88 2.87 6.26 14.07
CA ALA A 88 3.85 6.37 13.00
C ALA A 88 3.30 5.99 11.61
N TYR A 89 2.24 5.18 11.52
CA TYR A 89 1.71 4.71 10.24
C TYR A 89 1.15 5.83 9.35
N PRO A 90 0.34 6.78 9.85
CA PRO A 90 -0.09 7.92 9.04
C PRO A 90 1.09 8.80 8.59
N ILE A 91 2.14 8.94 9.40
CA ILE A 91 3.36 9.70 9.00
C ILE A 91 4.11 8.96 7.89
N ALA A 92 4.26 7.63 8.00
CA ALA A 92 4.89 6.81 6.95
C ALA A 92 4.12 6.92 5.62
N ARG A 93 2.78 6.84 5.68
CA ARG A 93 1.87 6.95 4.53
C ARG A 93 1.89 8.36 3.93
N GLY A 94 1.84 9.40 4.76
CA GLY A 94 1.89 10.79 4.32
C GLY A 94 3.23 11.22 3.74
N SER A 95 4.36 10.71 4.26
CA SER A 95 5.70 11.00 3.73
C SER A 95 6.02 10.24 2.45
N SER A 96 5.43 9.06 2.24
CA SER A 96 5.70 8.18 1.09
C SER A 96 5.58 8.89 -0.28
N PRO A 97 4.47 9.59 -0.63
CA PRO A 97 4.34 10.21 -1.95
C PRO A 97 5.40 11.27 -2.26
N LEU A 98 5.84 12.04 -1.26
CA LEU A 98 6.93 13.00 -1.40
C LEU A 98 8.25 12.28 -1.73
N LEU A 99 8.53 11.19 -1.01
CA LEU A 99 9.71 10.37 -1.22
C LEU A 99 9.66 9.62 -2.57
N VAL A 100 8.49 9.13 -2.99
CA VAL A 100 8.29 8.54 -4.32
C VAL A 100 8.55 9.57 -5.41
N THR A 101 8.03 10.78 -5.24
CA THR A 101 8.23 11.88 -6.21
C THR A 101 9.71 12.22 -6.35
N LEU A 102 10.42 12.34 -5.22
CA LEU A 102 11.86 12.59 -5.23
C LEU A 102 12.63 11.41 -5.86
N GLY A 103 12.31 10.17 -5.48
CA GLY A 103 12.94 8.98 -6.04
C GLY A 103 12.69 8.84 -7.55
N ALA A 104 11.48 9.12 -8.01
CA ALA A 104 11.14 9.10 -9.43
C ALA A 104 11.87 10.19 -10.21
N ALA A 105 12.03 11.39 -9.65
CA ALA A 105 12.84 12.44 -10.27
C ALA A 105 14.32 12.06 -10.36
N LEU A 106 14.88 11.41 -9.33
CA LEU A 106 16.29 11.03 -9.28
C LEU A 106 16.63 9.80 -10.15
N PHE A 107 15.80 8.76 -10.10
CA PHE A 107 16.09 7.46 -10.73
C PHE A 107 15.37 7.24 -12.06
N ALA A 108 14.17 7.78 -12.21
CA ALA A 108 13.36 7.65 -13.44
C ALA A 108 13.35 8.94 -14.28
N HIS A 109 14.06 9.99 -13.84
CA HIS A 109 14.12 11.31 -14.48
C HIS A 109 12.72 11.91 -14.74
N GLU A 110 11.75 11.59 -13.88
CA GLU A 110 10.40 12.15 -14.00
C GLU A 110 10.39 13.64 -13.61
N ALA A 111 9.78 14.47 -14.45
CA ALA A 111 9.44 15.84 -14.11
C ALA A 111 7.93 15.95 -13.90
N ILE A 112 7.52 16.57 -12.80
CA ILE A 112 6.11 16.83 -12.51
C ILE A 112 5.80 18.32 -12.62
N GLY A 113 4.63 18.64 -13.17
CA GLY A 113 4.15 20.01 -13.25
C GLY A 113 3.86 20.61 -11.87
N PRO A 114 3.86 21.95 -11.72
CA PRO A 114 3.62 22.62 -10.44
C PRO A 114 2.28 22.24 -9.79
N LEU A 115 1.23 22.02 -10.59
CA LEU A 115 -0.09 21.62 -10.09
C LEU A 115 -0.07 20.20 -9.49
N HIS A 116 0.64 19.26 -10.14
CA HIS A 116 0.83 17.91 -9.60
C HIS A 116 1.66 17.94 -8.32
N ALA A 117 2.71 18.76 -8.27
CA ALA A 117 3.54 18.93 -7.07
C ALA A 117 2.71 19.48 -5.89
N LEU A 118 1.86 20.48 -6.15
CA LEU A 118 0.93 21.02 -5.17
C LEU A 118 -0.03 19.93 -4.66
N GLY A 119 -0.63 19.15 -5.57
CA GLY A 119 -1.53 18.05 -5.20
C GLY A 119 -0.87 17.01 -4.30
N ILE A 120 0.38 16.61 -4.61
CA ILE A 120 1.17 15.69 -3.80
C ILE A 120 1.41 16.28 -2.40
N VAL A 121 1.86 17.55 -2.32
CA VAL A 121 2.12 18.23 -1.04
C VAL A 121 0.84 18.35 -0.21
N MET A 122 -0.30 18.68 -0.82
CA MET A 122 -1.58 18.77 -0.12
C MET A 122 -2.01 17.43 0.46
N ILE A 123 -1.93 16.34 -0.32
CA ILE A 123 -2.29 15.00 0.16
C ILE A 123 -1.36 14.56 1.29
N SER A 124 -0.04 14.65 1.07
CA SER A 124 0.96 14.29 2.07
C SER A 124 0.84 15.10 3.35
N GLY A 125 0.71 16.42 3.23
CA GLY A 125 0.54 17.34 4.35
C GLY A 125 -0.76 17.11 5.11
N GLY A 126 -1.87 16.87 4.42
CA GLY A 126 -3.16 16.55 5.03
C GLY A 126 -3.11 15.27 5.86
N ILE A 127 -2.49 14.21 5.34
CA ILE A 127 -2.33 12.94 6.06
C ILE A 127 -1.42 13.10 7.28
N MET A 128 -0.30 13.81 7.13
CA MET A 128 0.61 14.07 8.26
C MET A 128 -0.06 14.95 9.33
N ALA A 129 -0.87 15.93 8.94
CA ALA A 129 -1.64 16.74 9.87
C ALA A 129 -2.62 15.90 10.70
N ILE A 130 -3.29 14.90 10.09
CA ILE A 130 -4.13 13.92 10.81
C ILE A 130 -3.32 13.18 11.87
N ALA A 131 -2.07 12.81 11.56
CA ALA A 131 -1.19 12.08 12.47
C ALA A 131 -0.78 12.91 13.70
N MET A 132 -0.57 14.22 13.50
CA MET A 132 -0.03 15.13 14.52
C MET A 132 -1.12 15.77 15.39
N LEU A 133 -2.40 15.60 15.05
CA LEU A 133 -3.53 16.11 15.83
C LEU A 133 -3.63 15.40 17.21
N GLY A 134 -3.05 16.06 18.23
CA GLY A 134 -3.25 15.75 19.64
C GLY A 134 -2.30 14.74 20.26
N ARG A 135 -1.19 14.38 19.59
CA ARG A 135 -0.26 13.36 20.10
C ARG A 135 1.21 13.71 19.84
N HIS A 136 2.03 13.57 20.88
CA HIS A 136 3.47 13.74 20.75
C HIS A 136 4.07 12.49 20.13
N VAL A 137 4.72 12.66 18.97
CA VAL A 137 5.49 11.59 18.33
C VAL A 137 6.92 11.68 18.87
N SER A 138 7.46 10.58 19.39
CA SER A 138 8.85 10.53 19.82
C SER A 138 9.79 10.63 18.62
N ARG A 139 11.04 11.08 18.83
CA ARG A 139 12.05 11.10 17.74
C ARG A 139 12.26 9.72 17.13
N SER A 140 12.31 8.67 17.95
CA SER A 140 12.44 7.28 17.49
C SER A 140 11.23 6.83 16.68
N GLY A 141 10.01 7.18 17.11
CA GLY A 141 8.78 6.87 16.37
C GLY A 141 8.71 7.61 15.03
N ALA A 142 9.12 8.87 14.98
CA ALA A 142 9.20 9.64 13.74
C ALA A 142 10.24 9.05 12.77
N LEU A 143 11.42 8.66 13.25
CA LEU A 143 12.44 8.01 12.42
C LEU A 143 11.94 6.67 11.87
N ALA A 144 11.28 5.85 12.70
CA ALA A 144 10.69 4.59 12.26
C ALA A 144 9.55 4.80 11.23
N ALA A 145 8.78 5.87 11.38
CA ALA A 145 7.76 6.25 10.39
C ALA A 145 8.40 6.62 9.05
N LEU A 146 9.45 7.45 9.08
CA LEU A 146 10.15 7.90 7.87
C LEU A 146 10.89 6.74 7.17
N THR A 147 11.51 5.81 7.91
CA THR A 147 12.11 4.62 7.30
C THR A 147 11.05 3.72 6.67
N THR A 148 9.87 3.61 7.29
CA THR A 148 8.74 2.89 6.69
C THR A 148 8.27 3.60 5.41
N GLY A 149 8.11 4.93 5.45
CA GLY A 149 7.75 5.75 4.28
C GLY A 149 8.79 5.64 3.16
N ALA A 150 10.08 5.60 3.49
CA ALA A 150 11.18 5.40 2.55
C ALA A 150 11.17 3.99 1.95
N THR A 151 10.83 2.97 2.73
CA THR A 151 10.65 1.60 2.23
C THR A 151 9.47 1.54 1.25
N ILE A 152 8.38 2.23 1.58
CA ILE A 152 7.21 2.36 0.69
C ILE A 152 7.60 3.03 -0.62
N ALA A 153 8.36 4.12 -0.52
CA ALA A 153 8.82 4.84 -1.69
C ALA A 153 9.77 4.00 -2.55
N LEU A 154 10.68 3.27 -1.92
CA LEU A 154 11.65 2.41 -2.58
C LEU A 154 10.96 1.36 -3.44
N TYR A 155 10.05 0.55 -2.89
CA TYR A 155 9.36 -0.46 -3.72
C TYR A 155 8.51 0.21 -4.79
N THR A 156 7.87 1.36 -4.51
CA THR A 156 6.99 2.03 -5.48
C THR A 156 7.78 2.57 -6.67
N VAL A 157 8.99 3.10 -6.45
CA VAL A 157 9.88 3.58 -7.51
C VAL A 157 10.47 2.41 -8.31
N ILE A 158 10.90 1.33 -7.63
CA ILE A 158 11.33 0.10 -8.31
C ILE A 158 10.19 -0.45 -9.18
N ASP A 159 8.96 -0.46 -8.66
CA ASP A 159 7.78 -0.93 -9.38
C ASP A 159 7.44 -0.07 -10.59
N GLY A 160 7.49 1.25 -10.44
CA GLY A 160 7.25 2.17 -11.55
C GLY A 160 8.27 1.99 -12.69
N MET A 161 9.56 1.81 -12.36
CA MET A 161 10.58 1.51 -13.36
C MET A 161 10.40 0.11 -13.96
N GLY A 162 10.14 -0.89 -13.12
CA GLY A 162 10.00 -2.29 -13.51
C GLY A 162 8.81 -2.54 -14.42
N VAL A 163 7.65 -1.95 -14.11
CA VAL A 163 6.45 -2.09 -14.95
C VAL A 163 6.62 -1.40 -16.30
N ARG A 164 7.35 -0.26 -16.36
CA ARG A 164 7.68 0.40 -17.62
C ARG A 164 8.66 -0.41 -18.47
N ALA A 165 9.59 -1.12 -17.82
CA ALA A 165 10.48 -2.07 -18.47
C ALA A 165 9.78 -3.38 -18.92
N SER A 166 8.51 -3.58 -18.57
CA SER A 166 7.74 -4.80 -18.90
C SER A 166 7.03 -4.75 -20.27
N ASN A 167 7.22 -3.68 -21.06
CA ASN A 167 6.71 -3.54 -22.43
C ASN A 167 5.20 -3.80 -22.59
N GLY A 168 4.36 -3.25 -21.72
CA GLY A 168 2.91 -3.47 -21.82
C GLY A 168 2.36 -4.46 -20.79
N GLN A 169 3.21 -5.29 -20.19
CA GLN A 169 2.79 -6.49 -19.48
C GLN A 169 2.67 -6.28 -17.95
N SER A 170 1.89 -5.27 -17.54
CA SER A 170 1.72 -4.90 -16.13
C SER A 170 1.11 -6.02 -15.28
N ILE A 171 0.19 -6.81 -15.83
CA ILE A 171 -0.41 -7.98 -15.16
C ILE A 171 0.66 -9.04 -14.89
N ALA A 172 1.48 -9.37 -15.89
CA ALA A 172 2.55 -10.36 -15.74
C ALA A 172 3.61 -9.87 -14.74
N TYR A 173 4.05 -8.61 -14.84
CA TYR A 173 4.97 -7.99 -13.87
C TYR A 173 4.43 -8.11 -12.44
N THR A 174 3.17 -7.72 -12.24
CA THR A 174 2.49 -7.75 -10.94
C THR A 174 2.46 -9.17 -10.36
N ALA A 175 2.09 -10.15 -11.18
CA ALA A 175 1.99 -11.54 -10.75
C ALA A 175 3.35 -12.13 -10.36
N TRP A 176 4.39 -11.91 -11.16
CA TRP A 176 5.74 -12.38 -10.84
C TRP A 176 6.32 -11.71 -9.59
N MET A 177 6.08 -10.42 -9.38
CA MET A 177 6.46 -9.72 -8.14
C MET A 177 5.70 -10.30 -6.94
N PHE A 178 4.39 -10.52 -7.05
CA PHE A 178 3.58 -11.07 -5.97
C PHE A 178 3.85 -12.56 -5.70
N LEU A 179 4.55 -13.28 -6.57
CA LEU A 179 4.99 -14.64 -6.28
C LEU A 179 5.89 -14.71 -5.03
N PHE A 180 6.66 -13.65 -4.76
CA PHE A 180 7.49 -13.54 -3.55
C PHE A 180 6.68 -13.58 -2.25
N TYR A 181 5.36 -13.34 -2.29
CA TYR A 181 4.50 -13.41 -1.10
C TYR A 181 4.38 -14.82 -0.53
N TRP A 182 4.76 -15.87 -1.28
CA TRP A 182 4.96 -17.22 -0.72
C TRP A 182 6.03 -17.26 0.39
N LEU A 183 6.90 -16.25 0.50
CA LEU A 183 7.88 -16.17 1.58
C LEU A 183 7.24 -15.85 2.94
N MET A 184 6.07 -15.20 2.98
CA MET A 184 5.37 -14.91 4.24
C MET A 184 4.94 -16.15 5.04
N PRO A 185 4.27 -17.17 4.45
CA PRO A 185 3.97 -18.41 5.17
C PRO A 185 5.23 -19.18 5.55
N VAL A 186 6.28 -19.18 4.73
CA VAL A 186 7.58 -19.79 5.09
C VAL A 186 8.16 -19.13 6.34
N LEU A 187 8.21 -17.80 6.38
CA LEU A 187 8.68 -17.05 7.54
C LEU A 187 7.80 -17.26 8.77
N PHE A 188 6.47 -17.35 8.59
CA PHE A 188 5.55 -17.63 9.69
C PHE A 188 5.83 -19.00 10.30
N ILE A 189 5.95 -20.04 9.47
CA ILE A 189 6.24 -21.41 9.90
C ILE A 189 7.62 -21.48 10.57
N ALA A 190 8.63 -20.79 10.04
CA ALA A 190 9.96 -20.73 10.65
C ALA A 190 9.96 -20.08 12.05
N VAL A 191 9.08 -19.11 12.29
CA VAL A 191 9.04 -18.36 13.56
C VAL A 191 8.06 -18.96 14.58
N ARG A 192 6.93 -19.50 14.14
CA ARG A 192 5.82 -19.96 15.01
C ARG A 192 5.47 -21.43 14.83
N GLY A 193 6.04 -22.12 13.85
CA GLY A 193 5.71 -23.50 13.51
C GLY A 193 4.46 -23.63 12.64
N PHE A 194 4.22 -24.85 12.15
CA PHE A 194 3.10 -25.16 11.26
C PHE A 194 1.76 -25.22 11.99
N ALA A 195 1.72 -25.75 13.20
CA ALA A 195 0.46 -25.95 13.94
C ALA A 195 -0.32 -24.62 14.19
N PRO A 196 0.32 -23.50 14.57
CA PRO A 196 -0.37 -22.22 14.72
C PRO A 196 -0.87 -21.58 13.42
N LEU A 197 -0.36 -22.00 12.25
CA LEU A 197 -0.89 -21.55 10.96
C LEU A 197 -2.23 -22.24 10.65
N TRP A 198 -2.35 -23.52 11.01
CA TRP A 198 -3.48 -24.36 10.61
C TRP A 198 -4.60 -24.44 11.66
N LYS A 199 -4.26 -24.37 12.96
CA LYS A 199 -5.26 -24.42 14.05
C LYS A 199 -6.39 -23.38 13.87
N PRO A 200 -6.11 -22.11 13.50
CA PRO A 200 -7.14 -21.09 13.30
C PRO A 200 -8.11 -21.38 12.16
N VAL A 201 -7.74 -22.23 11.19
CA VAL A 201 -8.65 -22.64 10.10
C VAL A 201 -9.90 -23.34 10.67
N ARG A 202 -9.76 -24.06 11.79
CA ARG A 202 -10.87 -24.74 12.46
C ARG A 202 -11.51 -23.90 13.56
N THR A 203 -10.70 -23.13 14.31
CA THR A 203 -11.18 -22.41 15.51
C THR A 203 -11.69 -21.00 15.21
N GLU A 204 -11.19 -20.36 14.15
CA GLU A 204 -11.51 -18.98 13.78
C GLU A 204 -11.71 -18.82 12.25
N PRO A 205 -12.55 -19.65 11.60
CA PRO A 205 -12.67 -19.69 10.14
C PRO A 205 -13.05 -18.33 9.52
N LEU A 206 -13.88 -17.54 10.22
CA LEU A 206 -14.27 -16.20 9.74
C LEU A 206 -13.09 -15.22 9.66
N SER A 207 -12.14 -15.30 10.59
CA SER A 207 -10.91 -14.48 10.57
C SER A 207 -10.02 -14.85 9.38
N ILE A 208 -9.95 -16.15 9.06
CA ILE A 208 -9.21 -16.65 7.90
C ILE A 208 -9.89 -16.22 6.59
N VAL A 209 -11.20 -16.38 6.48
CA VAL A 209 -11.96 -15.94 5.30
C VAL A 209 -11.82 -14.44 5.08
N SER A 210 -11.93 -13.64 6.15
CA SER A 210 -11.67 -12.20 6.11
C SER A 210 -10.25 -11.90 5.61
N SER A 211 -9.24 -12.62 6.11
CA SER A 211 -7.85 -12.46 5.65
C SER A 211 -7.67 -12.88 4.17
N LEU A 212 -8.31 -13.95 3.72
CA LEU A 212 -8.25 -14.38 2.31
C LEU A 212 -8.88 -13.33 1.38
N ILE A 213 -10.09 -12.87 1.70
CA ILE A 213 -10.78 -11.81 0.95
C ILE A 213 -9.94 -10.52 0.97
N GLY A 214 -9.37 -10.15 2.12
CA GLY A 214 -8.47 -9.01 2.24
C GLY A 214 -7.25 -9.13 1.33
N GLY A 215 -6.70 -10.34 1.18
CA GLY A 215 -5.62 -10.63 0.23
C GLY A 215 -6.04 -10.43 -1.23
N LEU A 216 -7.22 -10.94 -1.62
CA LEU A 216 -7.77 -10.76 -2.96
C LEU A 216 -8.06 -9.29 -3.29
N VAL A 217 -8.63 -8.54 -2.35
CA VAL A 217 -8.86 -7.10 -2.48
C VAL A 217 -7.52 -6.35 -2.56
N SER A 218 -6.52 -6.77 -1.79
CA SER A 218 -5.18 -6.16 -1.80
C SER A 218 -4.46 -6.35 -3.13
N ILE A 219 -4.46 -7.55 -3.72
CA ILE A 219 -3.83 -7.78 -5.03
C ILE A 219 -4.55 -7.02 -6.14
N ALA A 220 -5.89 -6.94 -6.09
CA ALA A 220 -6.66 -6.13 -7.04
C ALA A 220 -6.31 -4.64 -6.91
N ALA A 221 -6.30 -4.10 -5.69
CA ALA A 221 -5.97 -2.70 -5.42
C ALA A 221 -4.55 -2.36 -5.90
N TYR A 222 -3.56 -3.18 -5.56
CA TYR A 222 -2.17 -2.89 -5.91
C TYR A 222 -1.87 -3.19 -7.38
N GLY A 223 -2.52 -4.19 -7.99
CA GLY A 223 -2.42 -4.43 -9.44
C GLY A 223 -2.91 -3.25 -10.27
N ILE A 224 -3.98 -2.58 -9.82
CA ILE A 224 -4.42 -1.30 -10.43
C ILE A 224 -3.34 -0.21 -10.27
N VAL A 225 -2.71 -0.11 -9.10
CA VAL A 225 -1.62 0.85 -8.87
C VAL A 225 -0.45 0.58 -9.83
N ILE A 226 0.00 -0.68 -9.96
CA ILE A 226 1.05 -1.06 -10.91
C ILE A 226 0.68 -0.73 -12.35
N TRP A 227 -0.56 -1.04 -12.76
CA TRP A 227 -1.06 -0.66 -14.07
C TRP A 227 -1.01 0.86 -14.29
N ALA A 228 -1.40 1.66 -13.29
CA ALA A 228 -1.33 3.11 -13.38
C ALA A 228 0.11 3.63 -13.45
N LEU A 229 1.05 3.02 -12.72
CA LEU A 229 2.48 3.40 -12.74
C LEU A 229 3.15 3.20 -14.10
N GLN A 230 2.56 2.37 -14.96
CA GLN A 230 3.04 2.12 -16.32
C GLN A 230 3.01 3.38 -17.19
N SER A 231 2.06 4.28 -16.96
CA SER A 231 1.84 5.47 -17.80
C SER A 231 1.72 6.78 -17.01
N GLY A 232 1.40 6.71 -15.71
CA GLY A 232 1.27 7.86 -14.83
C GLY A 232 2.55 8.15 -14.03
N ALA A 233 2.74 9.42 -13.68
CA ALA A 233 3.84 9.85 -12.81
C ALA A 233 3.77 9.14 -11.45
N MET A 234 4.90 8.55 -11.02
CA MET A 234 4.91 7.66 -9.86
C MET A 234 4.47 8.39 -8.59
N GLY A 235 4.91 9.65 -8.44
CA GLY A 235 4.53 10.52 -7.32
C GLY A 235 3.03 10.78 -7.26
N ALA A 236 2.39 11.08 -8.40
CA ALA A 236 0.97 11.37 -8.48
C ALA A 236 0.12 10.11 -8.21
N VAL A 237 0.49 8.96 -8.80
CA VAL A 237 -0.19 7.68 -8.56
C VAL A 237 -0.06 7.26 -7.09
N SER A 238 1.13 7.42 -6.51
CA SER A 238 1.37 7.17 -5.08
C SER A 238 0.49 8.07 -4.21
N ALA A 239 0.46 9.38 -4.47
CA ALA A 239 -0.38 10.32 -3.73
C ALA A 239 -1.89 10.01 -3.86
N LEU A 240 -2.38 9.70 -5.07
CA LEU A 240 -3.78 9.32 -5.26
C LEU A 240 -4.15 8.05 -4.48
N ARG A 241 -3.25 7.06 -4.41
CA ARG A 241 -3.44 5.86 -3.55
C ARG A 241 -3.58 6.24 -2.07
N GLU A 242 -2.87 7.27 -1.63
CA GLU A 242 -2.92 7.75 -0.23
C GLU A 242 -4.24 8.45 0.16
N THR A 243 -5.09 8.78 -0.82
CA THR A 243 -6.47 9.22 -0.55
C THR A 243 -7.33 8.16 0.14
N SER A 244 -6.86 6.91 0.23
CA SER A 244 -7.47 5.83 1.02
C SER A 244 -7.72 6.23 2.48
N VAL A 245 -6.95 7.18 3.02
CA VAL A 245 -7.17 7.72 4.38
C VAL A 245 -8.53 8.40 4.49
N VAL A 246 -8.97 9.12 3.45
CA VAL A 246 -10.30 9.74 3.43
C VAL A 246 -11.38 8.68 3.42
N PHE A 247 -11.24 7.64 2.59
CA PHE A 247 -12.16 6.51 2.57
C PHE A 247 -12.19 5.77 3.91
N ALA A 248 -11.05 5.59 4.57
CA ALA A 248 -10.98 4.97 5.90
C ALA A 248 -11.73 5.80 6.97
N VAL A 249 -11.59 7.14 6.96
CA VAL A 249 -12.35 8.02 7.86
C VAL A 249 -13.85 7.93 7.58
N LEU A 250 -14.24 7.89 6.31
CA LEU A 250 -15.64 7.76 5.89
C LEU A 250 -16.23 6.42 6.32
N ILE A 251 -15.52 5.32 6.11
CA ILE A 251 -15.92 3.97 6.55
C ILE A 251 -16.04 3.94 8.08
N GLY A 252 -15.07 4.47 8.82
CA GLY A 252 -15.12 4.54 10.28
C GLY A 252 -16.33 5.33 10.79
N ARG A 253 -16.65 6.47 10.18
CA ARG A 253 -17.84 7.25 10.54
C ARG A 253 -19.15 6.53 10.21
N MET A 254 -19.27 5.94 9.01
CA MET A 254 -20.53 5.37 8.54
C MET A 254 -20.82 3.98 9.13
N VAL A 255 -19.80 3.15 9.26
CA VAL A 255 -19.93 1.75 9.69
C VAL A 255 -19.71 1.61 11.20
N LEU A 256 -18.72 2.32 11.76
CA LEU A 256 -18.36 2.22 13.17
C LEU A 256 -19.00 3.34 14.02
N GLN A 257 -19.73 4.27 13.40
CA GLN A 257 -20.36 5.42 14.05
C GLN A 257 -19.39 6.26 14.89
N GLU A 258 -18.12 6.31 14.49
CA GLU A 258 -17.10 7.09 15.19
C GLU A 258 -17.29 8.60 15.00
N ALA A 259 -17.15 9.35 16.10
CA ALA A 259 -17.12 10.81 16.03
C ALA A 259 -15.83 11.29 15.36
N VAL A 260 -15.98 12.08 14.28
CA VAL A 260 -14.85 12.66 13.54
C VAL A 260 -14.71 14.13 13.94
N SER A 261 -13.53 14.50 14.45
CA SER A 261 -13.23 15.89 14.83
C SER A 261 -13.21 16.83 13.62
N GLY A 262 -13.51 18.12 13.84
CA GLY A 262 -13.48 19.13 12.76
C GLY A 262 -12.12 19.23 12.07
N ALA A 263 -11.02 19.03 12.81
CA ALA A 263 -9.67 19.03 12.25
C ALA A 263 -9.41 17.83 11.31
N ARG A 264 -9.97 16.64 11.61
CA ARG A 264 -9.91 15.50 10.69
C ARG A 264 -10.70 15.77 9.41
N TRP A 265 -11.87 16.43 9.51
CA TRP A 265 -12.62 16.85 8.33
C TRP A 265 -11.86 17.84 7.46
N LEU A 266 -11.24 18.85 8.07
CA LEU A 266 -10.42 19.81 7.33
C LEU A 266 -9.28 19.10 6.58
N ALA A 267 -8.60 18.16 7.24
CA ALA A 267 -7.56 17.39 6.58
C ALA A 267 -8.09 16.51 5.44
N CYS A 268 -9.27 15.89 5.58
CA CYS A 268 -9.91 15.16 4.49
C CYS A 268 -10.24 16.08 3.30
N VAL A 269 -10.69 17.31 3.56
CA VAL A 269 -10.94 18.31 2.50
C VAL A 269 -9.64 18.69 1.80
N VAL A 270 -8.55 18.90 2.53
CA VAL A 270 -7.22 19.19 1.95
C VAL A 270 -6.74 18.04 1.07
N VAL A 271 -6.87 16.79 1.53
CA VAL A 271 -6.52 15.60 0.74
C VAL A 271 -7.38 15.48 -0.51
N ALA A 272 -8.70 15.72 -0.40
CA ALA A 272 -9.60 15.68 -1.54
C ALA A 272 -9.29 16.78 -2.57
N ALA A 273 -9.00 18.00 -2.13
CA ALA A 273 -8.58 19.09 -3.01
C ALA A 273 -7.23 18.79 -3.70
N GLY A 274 -6.30 18.16 -2.98
CA GLY A 274 -5.05 17.66 -3.57
C GLY A 274 -5.30 16.61 -4.65
N ALA A 275 -6.23 15.68 -4.43
CA ALA A 275 -6.61 14.67 -5.43
C ALA A 275 -7.24 15.30 -6.69
N VAL A 276 -8.01 16.39 -6.53
CA VAL A 276 -8.51 17.18 -7.66
C VAL A 276 -7.36 17.82 -8.43
N CYS A 277 -6.35 18.38 -7.75
CA CYS A 277 -5.16 18.93 -8.40
C CYS A 277 -4.37 17.87 -9.19
N LEU A 278 -4.39 16.61 -8.76
CA LEU A 278 -3.77 15.49 -9.50
C LEU A 278 -4.63 14.95 -10.64
N GLY A 279 -5.93 15.25 -10.63
CA GLY A 279 -6.89 14.80 -11.64
C GLY A 279 -7.14 15.81 -12.75
N LEU A 280 -6.66 17.05 -12.60
CA LEU A 280 -6.70 18.15 -13.55
C LEU A 280 -5.44 18.17 -14.41
#